data_AF-A0A8T6VRU2-F1
#
_entry.id   AF-A0A8T6VRU2-F1
#
_cell.length_a   1.000
_cell.length_b   1.000
_cell.length_c   1.000
_cell.angle_alpha   90.00
_cell.angle_beta   90.00
_cell.angle_gamma   90.00
#
_symmetry.space_group_name_H-M   'P 1'
#
loop_
_entity.id
_entity.type
_entity.pdbx_description
1 polymer ?
#
loop_
_entity_poly.entity_id
_entity_poly.type
_entity_poly.pdbx_seq_one_letter_code
_entity_poly.pdbx_strand_id
1 'polypeptide(L)'
;MARMYIGFDDTDSPRMGCTTYVAAILVEELQKLGASFTDYPNLIRLNPNVPWKTRGNGALCLRINCAPHLIEQIKKRVIQTIEENSDLDYEGTNPGVVFLFDHIPAQVTSFAKAAVQG
;
A
#
# COMPACT_ATOMS: atom_id res chain seq x y z
N MET A 1 17.57 -5.15 12.53
CA MET A 1 16.72 -4.76 11.38
C MET A 1 15.27 -4.79 11.85
N ALA A 2 14.45 -3.86 11.40
CA ALA A 2 13.02 -3.83 11.70
C ALA A 2 12.24 -4.35 10.49
N ARG A 3 11.22 -5.19 10.73
CA ARG A 3 10.32 -5.66 9.67
C ARG A 3 9.13 -4.72 9.58
N MET A 4 8.88 -4.19 8.39
CA MET A 4 7.80 -3.24 8.13
C MET A 4 6.89 -3.78 7.03
N TYR A 5 5.58 -3.66 7.25
CA TYR A 5 4.52 -3.92 6.28
C TYR A 5 3.91 -2.60 5.88
N ILE A 6 3.83 -2.33 4.58
CA ILE A 6 3.31 -1.09 4.01
C ILE A 6 2.09 -1.47 3.16
N GLY A 7 0.90 -1.17 3.65
CA GLY A 7 -0.37 -1.42 2.95
C GLY A 7 -0.92 -0.12 2.38
N PHE A 8 -1.39 -0.11 1.13
CA PHE A 8 -2.01 1.06 0.50
C PHE A 8 -3.00 0.70 -0.59
N ASP A 9 -3.93 1.62 -0.86
CA ASP A 9 -5.02 1.46 -1.84
C ASP A 9 -5.54 2.84 -2.28
N ASP A 10 -6.43 2.85 -3.29
CA ASP A 10 -7.26 3.99 -3.71
C ASP A 10 -6.47 5.18 -4.26
N THR A 11 -5.37 4.90 -4.96
CA THR A 11 -4.50 5.91 -5.58
C THR A 11 -4.94 6.29 -7.00
N ASP A 12 -5.79 5.49 -7.62
CA ASP A 12 -6.22 5.64 -9.01
C ASP A 12 -7.65 6.17 -9.14
N SER A 13 -7.92 6.75 -10.30
CA SER A 13 -9.24 7.24 -10.68
C SER A 13 -9.61 6.75 -12.09
N PRO A 14 -10.85 6.95 -12.54
CA PRO A 14 -11.22 6.72 -13.95
C PRO A 14 -10.45 7.59 -14.95
N ARG A 15 -9.76 8.64 -14.49
CA ARG A 15 -9.03 9.60 -15.33
C ARG A 15 -7.56 9.19 -15.50
N MET A 16 -6.95 8.65 -14.45
CA MET A 16 -5.52 8.32 -14.43
C MET A 16 -5.14 7.43 -13.26
N GLY A 17 -3.90 6.93 -13.29
CA GLY A 17 -3.27 6.23 -12.18
C GLY A 17 -3.54 4.72 -12.17
N CYS A 18 -2.83 4.04 -11.28
CA CYS A 18 -3.03 2.63 -10.96
C CYS A 18 -2.26 2.32 -9.67
N THR A 19 -2.89 1.69 -8.69
CA THR A 19 -2.24 1.34 -7.41
C THR A 19 -0.99 0.49 -7.62
N THR A 20 -1.01 -0.45 -8.58
CA THR A 20 0.17 -1.29 -8.89
C THR A 20 1.32 -0.50 -9.50
N TYR A 21 1.04 0.59 -10.21
CA TYR A 21 2.08 1.47 -10.75
C TYR A 21 2.78 2.23 -9.62
N VAL A 22 2.02 2.78 -8.67
CA VAL A 22 2.57 3.39 -7.45
C VAL A 22 3.43 2.39 -6.69
N ALA A 23 2.99 1.12 -6.60
CA ALA A 23 3.77 0.05 -5.99
C ALA A 23 5.13 -0.17 -6.68
N ALA A 24 5.17 -0.15 -8.01
CA ALA A 24 6.42 -0.32 -8.76
C ALA A 24 7.40 0.82 -8.46
N ILE A 25 6.93 2.07 -8.44
CA ILE A 25 7.76 3.23 -8.05
C ILE A 25 8.28 3.05 -6.62
N LEU A 26 7.42 2.68 -5.68
CA LEU A 26 7.82 2.45 -4.29
C LEU A 26 8.88 1.36 -4.16
N VAL A 27 8.80 0.29 -4.96
CA VAL A 27 9.83 -0.76 -4.94
C VAL A 27 11.20 -0.19 -5.29
N GLU A 28 11.30 0.58 -6.38
CA GLU A 28 12.56 1.19 -6.80
C GLU A 28 13.08 2.20 -5.76
N GLU A 29 12.22 3.04 -5.23
CA GLU A 29 12.59 4.09 -4.28
C GLU A 29 13.04 3.52 -2.93
N LEU A 30 12.35 2.50 -2.43
CA LEU A 30 12.71 1.84 -1.17
C LEU A 30 14.01 1.05 -1.30
N GLN A 31 14.28 0.43 -2.45
CA GLN A 31 15.58 -0.21 -2.71
C GLN A 31 16.73 0.81 -2.69
N LYS A 32 16.55 1.99 -3.30
CA LYS A 32 17.56 3.08 -3.27
C LYS A 32 17.84 3.57 -1.85
N LEU A 33 16.84 3.54 -0.97
CA LEU A 33 16.99 3.87 0.46
C LEU A 33 17.62 2.76 1.30
N GLY A 34 17.97 1.61 0.71
CA GLY A 34 18.59 0.50 1.41
C GLY A 34 17.61 -0.42 2.15
N ALA A 35 16.31 -0.36 1.82
CA ALA A 35 15.36 -1.36 2.27
C ALA A 35 15.51 -2.66 1.48
N SER A 36 15.34 -3.79 2.15
CA SER A 36 15.37 -5.12 1.53
C SER A 36 13.98 -5.73 1.54
N PHE A 37 13.52 -6.24 0.39
CA PHE A 37 12.20 -6.86 0.29
C PHE A 37 12.25 -8.29 0.79
N THR A 38 11.29 -8.66 1.64
CA THR A 38 11.19 -10.02 2.19
C THR A 38 10.50 -11.00 1.26
N ASP A 39 9.72 -10.49 0.32
CA ASP A 39 8.95 -11.23 -0.68
C ASP A 39 8.50 -10.25 -1.79
N TYR A 40 7.85 -10.75 -2.83
CA TYR A 40 7.19 -9.94 -3.84
C TYR A 40 6.05 -9.08 -3.26
N PRO A 41 5.73 -7.93 -3.87
CA PRO A 41 4.52 -7.17 -3.58
C PRO A 41 3.27 -8.05 -3.68
N ASN A 42 2.35 -7.92 -2.73
CA ASN A 42 1.07 -8.59 -2.79
C ASN A 42 0.02 -7.67 -3.39
N LEU A 43 -0.70 -8.15 -4.40
CA LEU A 43 -1.95 -7.57 -4.88
C LEU A 43 -3.11 -8.37 -4.28
N ILE A 44 -3.90 -7.73 -3.43
CA ILE A 44 -5.02 -8.36 -2.72
C ILE A 44 -6.33 -7.86 -3.33
N ARG A 45 -7.05 -8.76 -4.02
CA ARG A 45 -8.41 -8.45 -4.49
C ARG A 45 -9.39 -8.48 -3.31
N LEU A 46 -10.12 -7.40 -3.15
CA LEU A 46 -11.14 -7.24 -2.12
C LEU A 46 -12.52 -7.70 -2.64
N ASN A 47 -13.57 -7.57 -1.83
CA ASN A 47 -14.91 -7.98 -2.22
C ASN A 47 -15.34 -7.26 -3.53
N PRO A 48 -15.62 -8.00 -4.61
CA PRO A 48 -15.96 -7.41 -5.91
C PRO A 48 -17.39 -6.83 -5.96
N ASN A 49 -18.22 -7.13 -4.96
CA ASN A 49 -19.62 -6.71 -4.93
C ASN A 49 -19.83 -5.30 -4.32
N VAL A 50 -18.75 -4.59 -3.97
CA VAL A 50 -18.81 -3.24 -3.39
C VAL A 50 -19.19 -2.22 -4.48
N PRO A 51 -20.38 -1.59 -4.41
CA PRO A 51 -20.95 -0.85 -5.54
C PRO A 51 -20.31 0.52 -5.79
N TRP A 52 -19.63 1.10 -4.80
CA TRP A 52 -18.96 2.41 -4.91
C TRP A 52 -17.48 2.31 -5.29
N LYS A 53 -16.95 1.12 -5.60
CA LYS A 53 -15.55 0.94 -6.00
C LYS A 53 -15.40 0.78 -7.51
N THR A 54 -14.27 1.23 -8.03
CA THR A 54 -13.89 1.04 -9.44
C THR A 54 -13.74 -0.46 -9.76
N ARG A 55 -13.82 -0.83 -11.06
CA ARG A 55 -13.57 -2.21 -11.46
C ARG A 55 -12.18 -2.63 -10.99
N GLY A 56 -12.13 -3.69 -10.19
CA GLY A 56 -10.86 -4.24 -9.72
C GLY A 56 -10.45 -3.82 -8.31
N ASN A 57 -11.40 -3.47 -7.43
CA ASN A 57 -11.20 -3.28 -5.99
C ASN A 57 -10.06 -4.14 -5.42
N GLY A 58 -8.92 -3.52 -5.12
CA GLY A 58 -7.73 -4.25 -4.73
C GLY A 58 -6.63 -3.37 -4.17
N ALA A 59 -6.14 -3.78 -2.99
CA ALA A 59 -5.08 -3.10 -2.26
C ALA A 59 -3.72 -3.78 -2.52
N LEU A 60 -2.64 -3.07 -2.20
CA LEU A 60 -1.28 -3.60 -2.24
C LEU A 60 -0.62 -3.64 -0.87
N CYS A 61 0.28 -4.61 -0.70
CA CYS A 61 1.15 -4.69 0.46
C CYS A 61 2.60 -4.96 0.05
N LEU A 62 3.51 -4.13 0.55
CA LEU A 62 4.96 -4.32 0.47
C LEU A 62 5.49 -4.77 1.83
N ARG A 63 6.45 -5.70 1.83
CA ARG A 63 7.05 -6.25 3.06
C ARG A 63 8.56 -6.09 3.00
N ILE A 64 9.09 -5.24 3.85
CA ILE A 64 10.52 -4.89 3.84
C ILE A 64 11.17 -5.11 5.20
N ASN A 65 12.49 -5.34 5.18
CA ASN A 65 13.38 -5.18 6.31
C ASN A 65 14.25 -3.95 6.09
N CYS A 66 14.38 -3.10 7.10
CA CYS A 66 15.22 -1.90 7.04
C CYS A 66 15.97 -1.67 8.36
N ALA A 67 16.97 -0.79 8.33
CA ALA A 67 17.63 -0.33 9.54
C ALA A 67 16.71 0.65 10.31
N PRO A 68 16.65 0.61 11.65
CA PRO A 68 15.72 1.45 12.42
C PRO A 68 15.83 2.96 12.13
N HIS A 69 17.04 3.46 11.86
CA HIS A 69 17.26 4.87 11.55
C HIS A 69 16.67 5.31 10.19
N LEU A 70 16.32 4.38 9.31
CA LEU A 70 15.71 4.65 8.00
C LEU A 70 14.18 4.69 8.04
N ILE A 71 13.54 4.25 9.13
CA ILE A 71 12.09 4.07 9.23
C ILE A 71 11.32 5.35 8.87
N GLU A 72 11.71 6.48 9.45
CA GLU A 72 11.01 7.75 9.23
C GLU A 72 11.24 8.29 7.81
N GLN A 73 12.45 8.08 7.26
CA GLN A 73 12.75 8.43 5.86
C GLN A 73 11.91 7.60 4.89
N ILE A 74 11.80 6.28 5.14
CA ILE A 74 10.98 5.36 4.36
C ILE A 74 9.51 5.77 4.40
N LYS A 75 8.95 6.01 5.59
CA LYS A 75 7.56 6.47 5.74
C LYS A 75 7.30 7.74 4.96
N LYS A 76 8.17 8.75 5.11
CA LYS A 76 8.04 10.02 4.40
C LYS A 76 8.10 9.81 2.89
N ARG A 77 9.04 8.98 2.40
CA ARG A 77 9.14 8.67 0.96
C ARG A 77 7.88 7.99 0.45
N VAL A 78 7.34 7.02 1.20
CA VAL A 78 6.11 6.32 0.81
C VAL A 78 4.94 7.28 0.70
N ILE A 79 4.71 8.11 1.72
CA ILE A 79 3.62 9.10 1.72
C ILE A 79 3.78 10.05 0.54
N GLN A 80 4.96 10.62 0.36
CA GLN A 80 5.26 11.53 -0.75
C GLN A 80 5.03 10.87 -2.11
N THR A 81 5.50 9.65 -2.32
CA THR A 81 5.30 8.93 -3.59
C THR A 81 3.82 8.64 -3.86
N ILE A 82 3.04 8.31 -2.83
CA ILE A 82 1.59 8.13 -2.97
C ILE A 82 0.93 9.46 -3.36
N GLU A 83 1.23 10.55 -2.65
CA GLU A 83 0.67 11.89 -2.94
C GLU A 83 1.01 12.36 -4.36
N GLU A 84 2.27 12.22 -4.78
CA GLU A 84 2.75 12.64 -6.11
C GLU A 84 2.14 11.83 -7.27
N ASN A 85 1.65 10.61 -7.00
CA ASN A 85 1.17 9.69 -8.02
C ASN A 85 -0.31 9.32 -7.87
N SER A 86 -1.05 10.03 -7.02
CA SER A 86 -2.50 9.84 -6.85
C SER A 86 -3.30 11.01 -7.40
N ASP A 87 -4.50 10.74 -7.93
CA ASP A 87 -5.43 11.77 -8.42
C ASP A 87 -6.19 12.41 -7.24
N LEU A 88 -5.48 13.17 -6.40
CA LEU A 88 -6.02 13.81 -5.18
C LEU A 88 -7.13 14.84 -5.46
N ASP A 89 -7.21 15.35 -6.69
CA ASP A 89 -8.24 16.29 -7.14
C ASP A 89 -9.53 15.59 -7.59
N TYR A 90 -9.60 14.26 -7.56
CA TYR A 90 -10.81 13.49 -7.86
C TYR A 90 -11.57 13.15 -6.57
N GLU A 91 -12.85 13.54 -6.50
CA GLU A 91 -13.71 13.28 -5.33
C GLU A 91 -13.79 11.79 -4.95
N GLY A 92 -13.62 10.89 -5.92
CA GLY A 92 -13.65 9.43 -5.71
C GLY A 92 -12.32 8.80 -5.30
N THR A 93 -11.22 9.55 -5.25
CA THR A 93 -9.87 9.03 -4.94
C THR A 93 -9.49 9.43 -3.52
N ASN A 94 -9.37 8.47 -2.62
CA ASN A 94 -9.06 8.71 -1.21
C ASN A 94 -7.88 7.81 -0.78
N PRO A 95 -6.64 8.15 -1.19
CA PRO A 95 -5.49 7.27 -0.96
C PRO A 95 -5.28 6.99 0.52
N GLY A 96 -5.15 5.71 0.85
CA GLY A 96 -4.88 5.25 2.21
C GLY A 96 -3.54 4.56 2.28
N VAL A 97 -2.77 4.82 3.35
CA VAL A 97 -1.54 4.07 3.66
C VAL A 97 -1.47 3.70 5.13
N VAL A 98 -1.04 2.48 5.41
CA VAL A 98 -0.87 1.93 6.77
C VAL A 98 0.51 1.28 6.89
N PHE A 99 1.16 1.53 8.03
CA PHE A 99 2.43 0.93 8.39
C PHE A 99 2.24 0.03 9.62
N LEU A 100 2.64 -1.24 9.52
CA LEU A 100 2.72 -2.17 10.65
C LEU A 100 4.16 -2.67 10.82
N PHE A 101 4.52 -3.03 12.05
CA PHE A 101 5.85 -3.48 12.40
C PHE A 101 5.82 -4.83 13.07
N ASP A 102 6.78 -5.69 12.69
CA ASP A 102 7.06 -7.01 13.27
C ASP A 102 5.90 -8.02 13.23
N HIS A 103 4.87 -7.81 14.05
CA HIS A 103 3.71 -8.70 14.20
C HIS A 103 2.43 -8.09 13.61
N ILE A 104 1.62 -8.93 12.97
CA ILE A 104 0.30 -8.54 12.46
C ILE A 104 -0.75 -8.97 13.50
N PRO A 105 -1.51 -8.02 14.09
CA PRO A 105 -2.54 -8.37 15.07
C PRO A 105 -3.63 -9.27 14.48
N ALA A 106 -4.20 -10.15 15.31
CA ALA A 106 -5.27 -11.05 14.90
C ALA A 106 -6.50 -10.28 14.38
N GLN A 107 -6.78 -9.11 14.95
CA GLN A 107 -7.85 -8.21 14.51
C GLN A 107 -7.67 -7.75 13.06
N VAL A 108 -6.44 -7.46 12.64
CA VAL A 108 -6.12 -7.08 11.25
C VAL A 108 -6.34 -8.26 10.31
N THR A 109 -5.97 -9.47 10.74
CA THR A 109 -6.20 -10.69 9.95
C THR A 109 -7.69 -10.98 9.77
N SER A 110 -8.49 -10.84 10.84
CA SER A 110 -9.94 -10.99 10.78
C SER A 110 -10.59 -9.91 9.91
N PHE A 111 -10.13 -8.67 10.03
CA PHE A 111 -10.58 -7.55 9.20
C PHE A 111 -10.29 -7.80 7.72
N ALA A 112 -9.08 -8.25 7.38
CA ALA A 112 -8.70 -8.56 6.00
C ALA A 112 -9.59 -9.65 5.39
N LYS A 113 -9.97 -10.68 6.16
CA LYS A 113 -10.91 -11.72 5.70
C LYS A 113 -12.29 -11.14 5.40
N ALA A 114 -12.82 -10.33 6.31
CA ALA A 114 -14.11 -9.66 6.13
C ALA A 114 -14.09 -8.72 4.90
N ALA A 115 -13.00 -7.96 4.70
CA ALA A 115 -12.85 -7.05 3.56
C ALA A 115 -12.86 -7.77 2.19
N VAL A 116 -12.42 -9.03 2.15
CA VAL A 116 -12.44 -9.86 0.93
C VAL A 116 -13.79 -10.55 0.73
N GLN A 117 -14.43 -11.02 1.81
CA GLN A 117 -15.60 -11.90 1.73
C GLN A 117 -16.94 -11.15 1.79
N GLY A 118 -16.98 -9.98 2.43
CA GLY A 118 -18.23 -9.29 2.78
C GLY A 118 -18.83 -9.80 4.07
#